data_AF-A0A382RDL3-F1
#
_entry.id   AF-A0A382RDL3-F1
#
_cell.length_a   1.000
_cell.length_b   1.000
_cell.length_c   1.000
_cell.angle_alpha   90.00
_cell.angle_beta   90.00
_cell.angle_gamma   90.00
#
_symmetry.space_group_name_H-M   'P 1'
#
loop_
_entity.id
_entity.type
_entity.pdbx_description
1 polymer ?
#
loop_
_entity_poly.entity_id
_entity_poly.type
_entity_poly.pdbx_seq_one_letter_code
_entity_poly.pdbx_strand_id
1 'polypeptide(L)'
;MGHTLWKTGRKISKGSQLWSDYKIRRVIAECVDETEYESSKDGWFHHLLAGYCDDEENNGMGSCKTNFLNSIEKFGLGVENLNDNTINLFEKVGPVLDEYNLKAAKSDSKGGDYITFKSYIDLIVSV
;
A
#
# COMPACT_ATOMS: atom_id res chain seq x y z
N MET A 1 -9.04 -1.44 -1.64
CA MET A 1 -8.04 -1.96 -2.62
C MET A 1 -8.59 -2.28 -4.00
N GLY A 2 -9.74 -2.98 -4.10
CA GLY A 2 -10.09 -3.75 -5.29
C GLY A 2 -10.15 -2.98 -6.61
N HIS A 3 -10.61 -1.72 -6.60
CA HIS A 3 -10.67 -0.91 -7.83
C HIS A 3 -9.29 -0.49 -8.32
N THR A 4 -8.41 -0.10 -7.40
CA THR A 4 -7.02 0.22 -7.74
C THR A 4 -6.33 -1.02 -8.28
N LEU A 5 -6.41 -2.16 -7.59
CA LEU A 5 -5.81 -3.41 -8.05
C LEU A 5 -6.33 -3.83 -9.44
N TRP A 6 -7.63 -3.70 -9.70
CA TRP A 6 -8.24 -4.08 -10.98
C TRP A 6 -7.85 -3.15 -12.14
N LYS A 7 -7.73 -1.84 -11.89
CA LYS A 7 -7.46 -0.85 -12.96
C LYS A 7 -5.98 -0.59 -13.19
N THR A 8 -5.20 -0.59 -12.11
CA THR A 8 -3.79 -0.21 -12.10
C THR A 8 -2.89 -1.44 -12.10
N GLY A 9 -3.38 -2.57 -11.59
CA GLY A 9 -2.63 -3.81 -11.47
C GLY A 9 -2.01 -3.99 -10.08
N ARG A 10 -1.04 -4.91 -10.00
CA ARG A 10 -0.50 -5.44 -8.73
C ARG A 10 0.45 -4.49 -8.00
N LYS A 11 1.07 -3.57 -8.73
CA LYS A 11 2.03 -2.59 -8.22
C LYS A 11 1.55 -1.17 -8.52
N ILE A 12 1.91 -0.25 -7.64
CA ILE A 12 1.86 1.18 -7.90
C ILE A 12 3.20 1.60 -8.49
N SER A 13 3.14 2.35 -9.58
CA SER A 13 4.28 2.97 -10.26
C SER A 13 3.88 4.31 -10.85
N LYS A 14 4.80 5.08 -11.40
CA LYS A 14 4.50 6.35 -12.09
C LYS A 14 3.35 6.17 -13.11
N GLY A 15 2.36 7.05 -13.05
CA GLY A 15 1.12 7.01 -13.83
C GLY A 15 -0.01 6.16 -13.21
N SER A 16 0.26 5.44 -12.11
CA SER A 16 -0.74 4.65 -11.41
C SER A 16 -1.77 5.52 -10.70
N GLN A 17 -3.04 5.20 -10.89
CA GLN A 17 -4.16 5.89 -10.23
C GLN A 17 -4.64 5.11 -9.02
N LEU A 18 -4.83 5.79 -7.90
CA LEU A 18 -5.49 5.29 -6.70
C LEU A 18 -6.98 5.60 -6.77
N TRP A 19 -7.81 4.58 -6.59
CA TRP A 19 -9.27 4.69 -6.71
C TRP A 19 -9.93 4.53 -5.34
N SER A 20 -10.93 5.37 -5.07
CA SER A 20 -11.80 5.19 -3.91
C SER A 20 -12.65 3.92 -4.08
N ASP A 21 -12.74 3.15 -3.01
CA ASP A 21 -13.70 2.04 -2.83
C ASP A 21 -14.99 2.47 -2.11
N TYR A 22 -15.11 3.76 -1.79
CA TYR A 22 -16.31 4.33 -1.17
C TYR A 22 -17.42 4.59 -2.19
N LYS A 23 -18.58 5.08 -1.73
CA LYS A 23 -19.82 5.27 -2.50
C LYS A 23 -19.63 5.86 -3.91
N ILE A 24 -18.64 6.75 -4.08
CA ILE A 24 -18.28 7.32 -5.37
C ILE A 24 -16.92 6.75 -5.82
N ARG A 25 -16.96 5.93 -6.86
CA ARG A 25 -15.77 5.35 -7.49
C ARG A 25 -15.08 6.39 -8.37
N ARG A 26 -14.09 7.07 -7.79
CA ARG A 26 -13.28 8.08 -8.49
C ARG A 26 -11.81 7.91 -8.16
N VAL A 27 -10.96 8.47 -9.02
CA VAL A 27 -9.53 8.62 -8.73
C VAL A 27 -9.37 9.61 -7.56
N ILE A 28 -8.60 9.24 -6.54
CA ILE A 28 -8.32 10.06 -5.36
C ILE A 28 -6.90 10.62 -5.37
N ALA A 29 -5.97 9.89 -5.98
CA ALA A 29 -4.59 10.31 -6.15
C ALA A 29 -3.94 9.57 -7.33
N GLU A 30 -2.80 10.07 -7.79
CA GLU A 30 -1.97 9.46 -8.83
C GLU A 30 -0.51 9.49 -8.40
N CYS A 31 0.21 8.39 -8.63
CA CYS A 31 1.67 8.36 -8.50
C CYS A 31 2.27 9.15 -9.67
N VAL A 32 2.88 10.28 -9.37
CA VAL A 32 3.46 11.18 -10.39
C VAL A 32 4.97 11.02 -10.54
N ASP A 33 5.62 10.42 -9.54
CA ASP A 33 7.06 10.17 -9.58
C ASP A 33 7.47 9.11 -8.54
N GLU A 34 8.54 8.37 -8.82
CA GLU A 34 9.09 7.35 -7.92
C GLU A 34 10.57 7.08 -8.24
N THR A 35 11.30 6.52 -7.28
CA THR A 35 12.56 5.85 -7.56
C THR A 35 12.28 4.51 -8.27
N GLU A 36 12.84 4.31 -9.46
CA GLU A 36 12.74 3.04 -10.17
C GLU A 36 13.74 2.00 -9.64
N TYR A 37 13.28 0.76 -9.47
CA TYR A 37 14.10 -0.36 -9.01
C TYR A 37 14.37 -1.34 -10.18
N GLU A 38 15.63 -1.57 -10.55
CA GLU A 38 15.98 -2.55 -11.59
C GLU A 38 15.54 -3.98 -11.22
N SER A 39 15.52 -4.28 -9.93
CA SER A 39 15.11 -5.55 -9.33
C SER A 39 13.58 -5.76 -9.29
N SER A 40 12.81 -4.78 -9.79
CA SER A 40 11.35 -4.89 -10.00
C SER A 40 10.98 -5.92 -11.08
N LYS A 41 11.97 -6.55 -11.72
CA LYS A 41 11.79 -7.69 -12.62
C LYS A 41 11.47 -8.99 -11.88
N ASP A 42 11.88 -9.10 -10.61
CA ASP A 42 11.77 -10.34 -9.82
C ASP A 42 10.63 -10.28 -8.78
N GLY A 43 9.86 -9.20 -8.77
CA GLY A 43 8.77 -8.99 -7.82
C GLY A 43 8.07 -7.65 -7.99
N TRP A 44 7.09 -7.39 -7.15
CA TRP A 44 6.29 -6.17 -7.16
C TRP A 44 6.64 -5.30 -5.95
N PHE A 45 6.97 -4.04 -6.22
CA PHE A 45 7.12 -2.97 -5.23
C PHE A 45 5.83 -2.16 -5.12
N HIS A 46 5.65 -1.44 -4.02
CA HIS A 46 4.48 -0.56 -3.80
C HIS A 46 3.17 -1.30 -4.09
N HIS A 47 3.03 -2.51 -3.54
CA HIS A 47 2.02 -3.44 -4.00
C HIS A 47 0.69 -3.33 -3.26
N LEU A 48 -0.33 -3.88 -3.91
CA LEU A 48 -1.71 -3.98 -3.41
C LEU A 48 -2.11 -5.44 -3.16
N LEU A 49 -1.12 -6.31 -2.98
CA LEU A 49 -1.29 -7.77 -2.95
C LEU A 49 -1.53 -8.35 -1.55
N ALA A 50 -1.35 -7.55 -0.51
CA ALA A 50 -1.53 -7.94 0.89
C ALA A 50 -2.16 -6.76 1.66
N GLY A 51 -2.87 -7.07 2.74
CA GLY A 51 -3.39 -6.09 3.68
C GLY A 51 -2.29 -5.51 4.57
N TYR A 52 -2.71 -4.83 5.65
CA TYR A 52 -1.83 -4.46 6.75
C TYR A 52 -1.60 -5.67 7.67
N CYS A 53 -0.49 -5.71 8.40
CA CYS A 53 -0.32 -6.66 9.50
C CYS A 53 -1.15 -6.27 10.73
N ASP A 54 -1.55 -7.26 11.52
CA ASP A 54 -2.16 -7.07 12.84
C ASP A 54 -1.31 -7.60 14.01
N ASP A 55 -1.76 -7.34 15.24
CA ASP A 55 -0.99 -7.67 16.44
C ASP A 55 -0.92 -9.18 16.71
N GLU A 56 -1.87 -9.97 16.20
CA GLU A 56 -1.83 -11.44 16.31
C GLU A 56 -0.75 -11.99 15.36
N GLU A 57 -0.75 -11.54 14.11
CA GLU A 57 0.28 -11.88 13.11
C GLU A 57 1.68 -11.47 13.57
N ASN A 58 1.81 -10.32 14.26
CA ASN A 58 3.10 -9.81 14.72
C ASN A 58 3.45 -10.17 16.18
N ASN A 59 2.76 -11.15 16.77
CA ASN A 59 3.02 -11.63 18.14
C ASN A 59 3.10 -10.52 19.21
N GLY A 60 2.26 -9.49 19.09
CA GLY A 60 2.20 -8.38 20.04
C GLY A 60 3.34 -7.36 19.94
N MET A 61 4.18 -7.40 18.91
CA MET A 61 5.27 -6.43 18.70
C MET A 61 4.80 -5.08 18.11
N GLY A 62 3.49 -4.85 18.08
CA GLY A 62 2.84 -3.74 17.40
C GLY A 62 2.61 -4.03 15.92
N SER A 63 1.66 -3.34 15.30
CA SER A 63 1.22 -3.65 13.93
C SER A 63 0.83 -2.41 13.14
N CYS A 64 0.82 -2.54 11.82
CA CYS A 64 0.33 -1.48 10.93
C CYS A 64 -1.12 -1.11 11.24
N LYS A 65 -1.95 -2.10 11.62
CA LYS A 65 -3.32 -1.85 12.09
C LYS A 65 -3.36 -0.93 13.31
N THR A 66 -2.62 -1.28 14.37
CA THR A 66 -2.62 -0.52 15.62
C THR A 66 -2.00 0.87 15.44
N ASN A 67 -0.93 0.97 14.65
CA ASN A 67 -0.32 2.25 14.31
C ASN A 67 -1.28 3.17 13.53
N PHE A 68 -2.01 2.63 12.57
CA PHE A 68 -3.02 3.37 11.83
C PHE A 68 -4.14 3.88 12.75
N LEU A 69 -4.71 3.01 13.59
CA LEU A 69 -5.78 3.41 14.51
C LEU A 69 -5.34 4.53 15.45
N ASN A 70 -4.14 4.42 16.02
CA ASN A 70 -3.57 5.45 16.89
C ASN A 70 -3.33 6.78 16.14
N SER A 71 -2.98 6.74 14.85
CA SER A 71 -2.71 7.96 14.07
C SER A 71 -3.98 8.73 13.71
N ILE A 72 -5.11 8.02 13.55
CA ILE A 72 -6.39 8.60 13.13
C ILE A 72 -7.31 8.98 14.30
N GLU A 73 -7.08 8.45 15.51
CA GLU A 73 -7.92 8.64 16.70
C GLU A 73 -8.21 10.13 16.96
N LYS A 74 -7.21 11.00 16.83
CA LYS A 74 -7.33 12.45 17.05
C LYS A 74 -8.31 13.15 16.10
N PHE A 75 -8.66 12.52 14.98
CA PHE A 75 -9.65 13.01 14.03
C PHE A 75 -11.06 12.48 14.31
N GLY A 76 -11.26 11.74 15.41
CA GLY A 76 -12.53 11.11 15.77
C GLY A 76 -12.88 9.92 14.88
N LEU A 77 -11.87 9.29 14.27
CA LEU A 77 -12.00 8.12 13.41
C LEU A 77 -11.55 6.85 14.15
N GLY A 78 -12.11 5.69 13.78
CA GLY A 78 -11.90 4.44 14.49
C GLY A 78 -11.82 3.20 13.59
N VAL A 79 -12.06 2.04 14.18
CA VAL A 79 -11.97 0.71 13.53
C VAL A 79 -12.95 0.57 12.36
N GLU A 80 -14.09 1.24 12.43
CA GLU A 80 -15.11 1.31 11.37
C GLU A 80 -14.63 2.06 10.12
N ASN A 81 -13.51 2.78 10.22
CA ASN A 81 -12.87 3.48 9.11
C ASN A 81 -11.68 2.69 8.53
N LEU A 82 -11.33 1.54 9.10
CA LEU A 82 -10.39 0.63 8.46
C LEU A 82 -10.98 0.16 7.13
N ASN A 83 -10.20 0.33 6.08
CA ASN A 83 -10.52 -0.20 4.77
C ASN A 83 -9.28 -0.93 4.23
N ASP A 84 -9.49 -1.82 3.28
CA ASP A 84 -8.40 -2.49 2.58
C ASP A 84 -7.74 -1.56 1.55
N ASN A 85 -7.66 -0.24 1.74
CA ASN A 85 -6.90 0.64 0.83
C ASN A 85 -5.43 0.79 1.23
N THR A 86 -4.88 -0.15 2.00
CA THR A 86 -3.46 -0.21 2.29
C THR A 86 -2.65 -0.32 1.01
N ILE A 87 -1.58 0.47 0.95
CA ILE A 87 -0.57 0.36 -0.09
C ILE A 87 0.72 0.04 0.64
N ASN A 88 1.31 -1.12 0.35
CA ASN A 88 2.55 -1.52 0.98
C ASN A 88 3.71 -0.87 0.23
N LEU A 89 4.08 0.34 0.66
CA LEU A 89 5.14 1.14 0.04
C LEU A 89 6.51 0.55 0.39
N PHE A 90 7.39 0.48 -0.62
CA PHE A 90 8.75 -0.06 -0.52
C PHE A 90 8.85 -1.54 -0.10
N GLU A 91 7.74 -2.20 0.24
CA GLU A 91 7.72 -3.66 0.39
C GLU A 91 7.90 -4.31 -0.99
N LYS A 92 8.70 -5.38 -1.02
CA LYS A 92 8.87 -6.23 -2.20
C LYS A 92 8.20 -7.57 -1.94
N VAL A 93 7.27 -7.94 -2.81
CA VAL A 93 6.65 -9.27 -2.81
C VAL A 93 6.86 -9.98 -4.14
N GLY A 94 7.13 -11.27 -4.10
CA GLY A 94 7.30 -12.10 -5.29
C GLY A 94 6.49 -13.39 -5.21
N PRO A 95 6.23 -14.03 -6.37
CA PRO A 95 5.68 -15.38 -6.37
C PRO A 95 6.74 -16.37 -5.88
N VAL A 96 6.32 -17.40 -5.14
CA VAL A 96 7.12 -18.61 -4.99
C VAL A 96 6.86 -19.45 -6.24
N LEU A 97 7.89 -19.79 -7.00
CA LEU A 97 7.72 -20.40 -8.33
C LEU A 97 6.96 -21.74 -8.30
N ASP A 98 6.99 -22.45 -7.16
CA ASP A 98 6.45 -23.82 -7.02
C ASP A 98 5.25 -23.92 -6.06
N GLU A 99 4.86 -22.82 -5.44
CA GLU A 99 3.75 -22.78 -4.49
C GLU A 99 2.91 -21.57 -4.87
N TYR A 100 1.59 -21.70 -4.99
CA TYR A 100 0.67 -20.59 -5.33
C TYR A 100 0.59 -19.49 -4.24
N ASN A 101 1.69 -19.27 -3.52
CA ASN A 101 1.91 -18.40 -2.40
C ASN A 101 2.73 -17.18 -2.82
N LEU A 102 2.45 -16.05 -2.18
CA LEU A 102 3.28 -14.85 -2.23
C LEU A 102 4.28 -14.90 -1.07
N LYS A 103 5.49 -14.40 -1.30
CA LYS A 103 6.50 -14.26 -0.25
C LYS A 103 7.09 -12.87 -0.23
N ALA A 104 7.15 -12.29 0.97
CA ALA A 104 7.90 -11.07 1.21
C ALA A 104 9.39 -11.32 0.92
N ALA A 105 9.99 -10.41 0.18
CA ALA A 105 11.41 -10.41 -0.14
C ALA A 105 12.07 -9.18 0.51
N LYS A 106 13.40 -9.23 0.64
CA LYS A 106 14.14 -8.06 1.11
C LYS A 106 13.90 -6.89 0.15
N SER A 107 13.51 -5.74 0.70
CA SER A 107 13.36 -4.53 -0.09
C SER A 107 14.72 -4.07 -0.61
N ASP A 108 14.72 -3.59 -1.86
CA ASP A 108 15.88 -2.98 -2.49
C ASP A 108 15.94 -1.47 -2.24
N SER A 109 14.98 -0.92 -1.48
CA SER A 109 14.93 0.49 -1.13
C SER A 109 16.12 0.93 -0.28
N LYS A 110 16.65 2.12 -0.55
CA LYS A 110 17.76 2.74 0.15
C LYS A 110 17.34 4.10 0.72
N GLY A 111 18.16 4.63 1.63
CA GLY A 111 17.97 5.99 2.14
C GLY A 111 17.98 7.00 0.98
N GLY A 112 16.92 7.80 0.88
CA GLY A 112 16.73 8.78 -0.19
C GLY A 112 15.73 8.35 -1.27
N ASP A 113 15.29 7.08 -1.28
CA ASP A 113 14.25 6.64 -2.21
C ASP A 113 12.89 7.23 -1.86
N TYR A 114 12.07 7.44 -2.89
CA TYR A 114 10.79 8.12 -2.73
C TYR A 114 9.72 7.58 -3.67
N ILE A 115 8.48 7.91 -3.32
CA ILE A 115 7.31 7.83 -4.19
C ILE A 115 6.44 9.06 -3.91
N THR A 116 5.96 9.70 -4.98
CA THR A 116 5.26 10.97 -4.92
C THR A 116 3.86 10.83 -5.48
N PHE A 117 2.88 11.27 -4.70
CA PHE A 117 1.48 11.26 -5.10
C PHE A 117 0.94 12.67 -5.28
N LYS A 118 0.22 12.89 -6.38
CA LYS A 118 -0.67 14.05 -6.55
C LYS A 118 -2.06 13.66 -6.10
N SER A 119 -2.63 14.37 -5.13
CA SER A 119 -4.02 14.19 -4.72
C SER A 119 -4.98 14.96 -5.63
N TYR A 120 -6.17 14.40 -5.83
CA TYR A 120 -7.28 15.02 -6.55
C TYR A 120 -8.41 15.47 -5.63
N ILE A 121 -8.33 15.10 -4.35
CA ILE A 121 -9.27 15.45 -3.29
C ILE A 121 -8.47 15.73 -2.02
N ASP A 122 -9.12 16.31 -1.02
CA ASP A 122 -8.54 16.41 0.31
C ASP A 122 -8.43 15.02 0.93
N LEU A 123 -7.24 14.68 1.43
CA LEU A 123 -6.92 13.36 1.97
C LEU A 123 -6.33 13.50 3.37
N ILE A 124 -6.78 12.62 4.27
CA ILE A 124 -6.03 12.27 5.47
C ILE A 124 -5.19 11.04 5.10
N VAL A 125 -3.88 11.14 5.24
CA VAL A 125 -2.94 10.07 4.94
C VAL A 125 -2.24 9.67 6.23
N SER A 126 -2.22 8.37 6.51
CA SER A 126 -1.43 7.76 7.57
C SER A 126 -0.38 6.87 6.92
N VAL A 127 0.86 6.98 7.39
CA VAL A 127 2.02 6.19 6.95
C VAL A 127 2.63 5.54 8.17
#